data_AF-A0A382ZSQ9-F1
#
_entry.id   AF-A0A382ZSQ9-F1
#
_cell.length_a   1.000
_cell.length_b   1.000
_cell.length_c   1.000
_cell.angle_alpha   90.00
_cell.angle_beta   90.00
_cell.angle_gamma   90.00
#
_symmetry.space_group_name_H-M   'P 1'
#
loop_
_entity.id
_entity.type
_entity.pdbx_description
1 polymer ?
#
loop_
_entity_poly.entity_id
_entity_poly.type
_entity_poly.pdbx_seq_one_letter_code
_entity_poly.pdbx_strand_id
1 'polypeptide(L)'
;YNPLEETNGNQVAWFLLNQTPPRNPLFWATEFHELGHAQLMQGFWGEGEAIVNFPFSYVLNEKFGVDNDTAFQKTVSHANYTVDDAAIHWMITENFRNGNPMDNSNTTLDEFRYQQRGYAKYADIARLFGWQALKNFFYQENVDFNAGTLTCFEEAVCRDGLVQADSRIFRLSKAAGADLTPLIHFWGVHPDNSTALAQAITAAGLDNSTIIRDKLVYYAGIAPTNNAQFNTHFETVFPGRPAYGHPDYGVGWYN
;
A
#
# COMPACT_ATOMS: atom_id res chain seq x y z
N TYR A 1 -14.83 -2.39 16.15
CA TYR A 1 -16.13 -1.93 15.67
C TYR A 1 -17.21 -2.87 16.23
N ASN A 2 -18.07 -2.39 17.14
CA ASN A 2 -19.19 -3.16 17.67
C ASN A 2 -20.50 -2.59 17.08
N PRO A 3 -21.19 -3.31 16.18
CA PRO A 3 -22.38 -2.80 15.51
C PRO A 3 -23.61 -2.68 16.44
N LEU A 4 -23.51 -3.15 17.69
CA LEU A 4 -24.59 -3.13 18.68
C LEU A 4 -24.36 -2.12 19.80
N GLU A 5 -23.28 -1.35 19.74
CA GLU A 5 -22.98 -0.32 20.73
C GLU A 5 -23.77 0.96 20.41
N GLU A 6 -24.63 1.39 21.34
CA GLU A 6 -25.36 2.65 21.21
C GLU A 6 -24.38 3.82 21.28
N THR A 7 -24.16 4.48 20.13
CA THR A 7 -23.41 5.74 20.07
C THR A 7 -24.39 6.91 19.96
N ASN A 8 -23.97 8.07 20.46
CA ASN A 8 -24.77 9.31 20.46
C ASN A 8 -24.98 9.94 19.07
N GLY A 9 -24.80 9.18 17.98
CA GLY A 9 -25.01 9.66 16.60
C GLY A 9 -24.04 10.77 16.15
N ASN A 10 -23.06 11.15 16.97
CA ASN A 10 -22.02 12.12 16.61
C ASN A 10 -20.93 11.52 15.72
N GLN A 11 -21.02 10.23 15.38
CA GLN A 11 -20.37 9.70 14.19
C GLN A 11 -21.21 10.10 13.00
N VAL A 12 -20.88 11.26 12.44
CA VAL A 12 -21.63 11.76 11.31
C VAL A 12 -21.44 10.79 10.14
N ALA A 13 -22.53 10.13 9.71
CA ALA A 13 -22.55 9.26 8.55
C ALA A 13 -22.59 10.11 7.27
N TRP A 14 -21.47 10.75 6.94
CA TRP A 14 -21.37 11.82 5.94
C TRP A 14 -21.81 11.42 4.52
N PHE A 15 -21.59 10.17 4.10
CA PHE A 15 -22.12 9.64 2.83
C PHE A 15 -23.66 9.57 2.77
N LEU A 16 -24.34 9.66 3.92
CA LEU A 16 -25.80 9.61 4.03
C LEU A 16 -26.40 11.01 4.28
N LEU A 17 -25.58 12.06 4.35
CA LEU A 17 -26.07 13.40 4.58
C LEU A 17 -26.60 14.02 3.28
N ASN A 18 -27.92 13.98 3.14
CA ASN A 18 -28.65 14.74 2.14
C ASN A 18 -28.66 16.25 2.50
N GLN A 19 -27.55 16.93 2.24
CA GLN A 19 -27.39 18.39 2.46
C GLN A 19 -27.59 19.17 1.17
N THR A 20 -28.01 20.43 1.29
CA THR A 20 -28.10 21.37 0.16
C THR A 20 -27.21 22.59 0.44
N PRO A 21 -26.22 22.89 -0.44
CA PRO A 21 -25.86 22.13 -1.63
C PRO A 21 -25.30 20.74 -1.30
N PRO A 22 -25.45 19.74 -2.21
CA PRO A 22 -24.86 18.43 -2.03
C PRO A 22 -23.37 18.55 -1.75
N ARG A 23 -22.91 17.91 -0.67
CA ARG A 23 -21.49 17.91 -0.33
C ARG A 23 -20.72 17.08 -1.35
N ASN A 24 -19.50 17.51 -1.69
CA ASN A 24 -18.62 16.74 -2.56
C ASN A 24 -18.33 15.38 -1.91
N PRO A 25 -18.70 14.24 -2.54
CA PRO A 25 -18.48 12.91 -1.98
C PRO A 25 -17.00 12.53 -1.90
N LEU A 26 -16.10 13.31 -2.52
CA LEU A 26 -14.64 13.13 -2.48
C LEU A 26 -13.97 13.98 -1.40
N PHE A 27 -14.74 14.61 -0.53
CA PHE A 27 -14.24 15.65 0.38
C PHE A 27 -13.29 15.11 1.46
N TRP A 28 -13.50 13.89 1.96
CA TRP A 28 -12.78 13.42 3.15
C TRP A 28 -12.16 12.04 2.98
N ALA A 29 -10.83 12.01 2.88
CA ALA A 29 -10.05 10.77 2.82
C ALA A 29 -10.32 9.81 4.00
N THR A 30 -10.56 10.35 5.21
CA THR A 30 -10.91 9.56 6.40
C THR A 30 -12.19 8.75 6.22
N GLU A 31 -13.21 9.27 5.53
CA GLU A 31 -14.42 8.48 5.30
C GLU A 31 -14.16 7.28 4.38
N PHE A 32 -13.32 7.46 3.37
CA PHE A 32 -12.89 6.36 2.52
C PHE A 32 -11.96 5.38 3.24
N HIS A 33 -11.17 5.84 4.21
CA HIS A 33 -10.40 4.97 5.11
C HIS A 33 -11.34 4.04 5.88
N GLU A 34 -12.37 4.58 6.54
CA GLU A 34 -13.35 3.78 7.28
C GLU A 34 -14.16 2.85 6.35
N LEU A 35 -14.52 3.33 5.14
CA LEU A 35 -15.17 2.48 4.14
C LEU A 35 -14.22 1.36 3.64
N GLY A 36 -12.92 1.63 3.60
CA GLY A 36 -11.88 0.67 3.27
C GLY A 36 -11.84 -0.51 4.24
N HIS A 37 -12.00 -0.24 5.54
CA HIS A 37 -12.17 -1.30 6.57
C HIS A 37 -13.37 -2.20 6.25
N ALA A 38 -14.47 -1.63 5.74
CA ALA A 38 -15.66 -2.40 5.37
C ALA A 38 -15.51 -3.22 4.07
N GLN A 39 -14.48 -2.99 3.26
CA GLN A 39 -14.21 -3.80 2.07
C GLN A 39 -13.56 -5.16 2.40
N LEU A 40 -13.11 -5.37 3.65
CA LEU A 40 -12.45 -6.59 4.10
C LEU A 40 -11.26 -7.00 3.20
N MET A 41 -10.51 -6.01 2.71
CA MET A 41 -9.34 -6.26 1.89
C MET A 41 -8.22 -6.85 2.73
N GLN A 42 -7.85 -8.10 2.45
CA GLN A 42 -6.66 -8.70 3.05
C GLN A 42 -5.40 -7.97 2.56
N GLY A 43 -4.45 -7.76 3.45
CA GLY A 43 -3.13 -7.16 3.20
C GLY A 43 -1.99 -8.08 3.62
N PHE A 44 -0.75 -7.64 3.41
CA PHE A 44 0.40 -8.19 4.12
C PHE A 44 0.33 -7.85 5.62
N TRP A 45 1.09 -8.58 6.44
CA TRP A 45 1.15 -8.30 7.87
C TRP A 45 1.61 -6.86 8.14
N GLY A 46 0.91 -6.15 9.04
CA GLY A 46 1.13 -4.72 9.33
C GLY A 46 0.28 -3.75 8.49
N GLU A 47 -0.36 -4.20 7.42
CA GLU A 47 -1.07 -3.30 6.50
C GLU A 47 -2.48 -2.91 6.90
N GLY A 48 -3.01 -3.41 8.03
CA GLY A 48 -4.44 -3.28 8.37
C GLY A 48 -4.96 -1.84 8.33
N GLU A 49 -4.15 -0.88 8.78
CA GLU A 49 -4.48 0.56 8.78
C GLU A 49 -3.86 1.34 7.59
N ALA A 50 -3.15 0.62 6.71
CA ALA A 50 -2.49 1.17 5.54
C ALA A 50 -3.31 0.89 4.27
N ILE A 51 -3.57 -0.38 3.97
CA ILE A 51 -4.24 -0.83 2.73
C ILE A 51 -5.65 -0.27 2.60
N VAL A 52 -6.34 -0.02 3.72
CA VAL A 52 -7.70 0.52 3.75
C VAL A 52 -7.83 1.93 3.15
N ASN A 53 -6.73 2.67 3.02
CA ASN A 53 -6.72 3.97 2.33
C ASN A 53 -6.72 3.81 0.80
N PHE A 54 -6.20 2.68 0.29
CA PHE A 54 -5.93 2.49 -1.13
C PHE A 54 -7.19 2.42 -2.02
N PRO A 55 -8.35 1.85 -1.59
CA PRO A 55 -9.59 1.90 -2.36
C PRO A 55 -9.99 3.29 -2.84
N PHE A 56 -9.66 4.33 -2.08
CA PHE A 56 -9.97 5.70 -2.49
C PHE A 56 -9.21 6.09 -3.77
N SER A 57 -7.96 5.65 -3.93
CA SER A 57 -7.18 5.88 -5.15
C SER A 57 -7.87 5.25 -6.37
N TYR A 58 -8.38 4.01 -6.24
CA TYR A 58 -9.16 3.37 -7.31
C TYR A 58 -10.40 4.17 -7.67
N VAL A 59 -11.17 4.63 -6.67
CA VAL A 59 -12.38 5.43 -6.92
C VAL A 59 -12.03 6.69 -7.70
N LEU A 60 -11.03 7.46 -7.24
CA LEU A 60 -10.60 8.69 -7.89
C LEU A 60 -10.12 8.45 -9.33
N ASN A 61 -9.31 7.41 -9.55
CA ASN A 61 -8.77 7.12 -10.87
C ASN A 61 -9.82 6.57 -11.84
N GLU A 62 -10.48 5.47 -11.48
CA GLU A 62 -11.34 4.71 -12.39
C GLU A 62 -12.77 5.26 -12.48
N LYS A 63 -13.23 6.04 -11.49
CA LYS A 63 -14.59 6.61 -11.49
C LYS A 63 -14.64 8.11 -11.74
N PHE A 64 -13.57 8.83 -11.38
CA PHE A 64 -13.51 10.29 -11.53
C PHE A 64 -12.43 10.76 -12.52
N GLY A 65 -11.66 9.85 -13.12
CA GLY A 65 -10.68 10.18 -14.16
C GLY A 65 -9.48 10.99 -13.65
N VAL A 66 -9.23 10.98 -12.34
CA VAL A 66 -8.05 11.60 -11.73
C VAL A 66 -6.83 10.75 -12.08
N ASP A 67 -5.69 11.34 -12.45
CA ASP A 67 -4.49 10.54 -12.73
C ASP A 67 -4.00 9.77 -11.48
N ASN A 68 -3.22 8.70 -11.69
CA ASN A 68 -2.81 7.80 -10.60
C ASN A 68 -2.05 8.49 -9.47
N ASP A 69 -1.14 9.43 -9.79
CA ASP A 69 -0.33 10.09 -8.77
C ASP A 69 -1.18 11.06 -7.95
N THR A 70 -2.04 11.86 -8.59
CA THR A 70 -3.00 12.73 -7.88
C THR A 70 -4.03 11.91 -7.08
N ALA A 71 -4.48 10.76 -7.61
CA ALA A 71 -5.41 9.88 -6.91
C ALA A 71 -4.77 9.28 -5.65
N PHE A 72 -3.53 8.83 -5.76
CA PHE A 72 -2.75 8.32 -4.63
C PHE A 72 -2.43 9.38 -3.59
N GLN A 73 -2.07 10.60 -3.98
CA GLN A 73 -1.83 11.71 -3.05
C GLN A 73 -3.02 11.99 -2.14
N LYS A 74 -4.24 11.87 -2.68
CA LYS A 74 -5.49 12.20 -1.97
C LYS A 74 -5.94 11.14 -0.98
N THR A 75 -5.28 9.98 -0.90
CA THR A 75 -5.70 8.89 -0.02
C THR A 75 -5.44 9.15 1.47
N VAL A 76 -4.65 10.18 1.80
CA VAL A 76 -4.46 10.70 3.16
C VAL A 76 -4.44 12.23 3.15
N SER A 77 -4.69 12.87 4.30
CA SER A 77 -4.75 14.33 4.42
C SER A 77 -3.47 14.98 4.94
N HIS A 78 -2.53 14.19 5.48
CA HIS A 78 -1.41 14.70 6.25
C HIS A 78 -0.08 14.73 5.48
N ALA A 79 -0.05 14.27 4.23
CA ALA A 79 1.13 14.32 3.37
C ALA A 79 0.73 14.30 1.89
N ASN A 80 1.60 14.79 1.01
CA ASN A 80 1.34 14.90 -0.42
C ASN A 80 2.25 13.97 -1.24
N TYR A 81 2.37 12.70 -0.85
CA TYR A 81 3.26 11.77 -1.55
C TYR A 81 2.65 11.34 -2.89
N THR A 82 3.36 11.57 -4.00
CA THR A 82 3.21 10.69 -5.18
C THR A 82 3.72 9.29 -4.84
N VAL A 83 3.53 8.31 -5.73
CA VAL A 83 4.12 6.97 -5.53
C VAL A 83 5.65 7.05 -5.48
N ASP A 84 6.25 7.91 -6.31
CA ASP A 84 7.69 8.12 -6.35
C ASP A 84 8.19 8.83 -5.07
N ASP A 85 7.43 9.79 -4.55
CA ASP A 85 7.76 10.43 -3.27
C ASP A 85 7.64 9.44 -2.10
N ALA A 86 6.66 8.54 -2.11
CA ALA A 86 6.55 7.47 -1.12
C ALA A 86 7.73 6.49 -1.23
N ALA A 87 8.25 6.26 -2.44
CA ALA A 87 9.43 5.44 -2.68
C ALA A 87 10.67 6.12 -2.11
N ILE A 88 10.85 7.42 -2.34
CA ILE A 88 11.93 8.20 -1.73
C ILE A 88 11.81 8.15 -0.20
N HIS A 89 10.64 8.42 0.35
CA HIS A 89 10.38 8.37 1.79
C HIS A 89 10.73 7.00 2.40
N TRP A 90 10.51 5.91 1.67
CA TRP A 90 10.95 4.59 2.10
C TRP A 90 12.47 4.40 1.96
N MET A 91 13.07 4.79 0.84
CA MET A 91 14.51 4.59 0.58
C MET A 91 15.43 5.33 1.56
N ILE A 92 14.95 6.44 2.13
CA ILE A 92 15.70 7.22 3.12
C ILE A 92 15.60 6.65 4.55
N THR A 93 14.68 5.72 4.83
CA THR A 93 14.58 5.11 6.17
C THR A 93 15.76 4.22 6.51
N GLU A 94 16.00 4.03 7.80
CA GLU A 94 17.10 3.19 8.28
C GLU A 94 16.90 1.71 7.88
N ASN A 95 15.68 1.18 7.97
CA ASN A 95 15.42 -0.21 7.61
C ASN A 95 15.72 -0.49 6.13
N PHE A 96 15.29 0.38 5.21
CA PHE A 96 15.65 0.22 3.80
C PHE A 96 17.16 0.23 3.59
N ARG A 97 17.85 1.22 4.16
CA ARG A 97 19.31 1.37 3.99
C ARG A 97 20.11 0.20 4.58
N ASN A 98 19.56 -0.46 5.59
CA ASN A 98 20.16 -1.65 6.20
C ASN A 98 19.71 -2.97 5.55
N GLY A 99 18.84 -2.93 4.53
CA GLY A 99 18.32 -4.12 3.87
C GLY A 99 17.34 -4.92 4.72
N ASN A 100 16.63 -4.24 5.64
CA ASN A 100 15.59 -4.83 6.48
C ASN A 100 14.20 -4.63 5.84
N PRO A 101 13.22 -5.51 6.14
CA PRO A 101 11.83 -5.23 5.82
C PRO A 101 11.33 -3.98 6.57
N MET A 102 10.20 -3.44 6.12
CA MET A 102 9.50 -2.39 6.86
C MET A 102 9.09 -2.90 8.24
N ASP A 103 9.23 -2.07 9.28
CA ASP A 103 8.76 -2.42 10.62
C ASP A 103 7.23 -2.49 10.66
N ASN A 104 6.71 -3.58 11.22
CA ASN A 104 5.29 -3.84 11.41
C ASN A 104 4.96 -4.18 12.88
N SER A 105 5.77 -3.64 13.80
CA SER A 105 5.71 -3.96 15.23
C SER A 105 4.48 -3.39 15.95
N ASN A 106 3.63 -2.62 15.25
CA ASN A 106 2.51 -1.89 15.83
C ASN A 106 2.94 -0.86 16.90
N THR A 107 4.19 -0.40 16.85
CA THR A 107 4.73 0.67 17.71
C THR A 107 4.69 2.02 16.98
N THR A 108 5.35 3.04 17.54
CA THR A 108 5.58 4.31 16.85
C THR A 108 6.56 4.17 15.68
N LEU A 109 7.36 3.09 15.64
CA LEU A 109 8.31 2.79 14.57
C LEU A 109 7.65 2.11 13.36
N ASP A 110 6.37 1.78 13.43
CA ASP A 110 5.64 1.08 12.37
C ASP A 110 5.70 1.87 11.05
N GLU A 111 6.22 1.23 10.01
CA GLU A 111 6.49 1.84 8.72
C GLU A 111 5.37 1.63 7.70
N PHE A 112 4.35 0.82 8.02
CA PHE A 112 3.18 0.60 7.18
C PHE A 112 2.03 1.50 7.58
N ARG A 113 1.61 1.41 8.85
CA ARG A 113 0.35 1.95 9.36
C ARG A 113 0.28 3.47 9.22
N TYR A 114 -0.83 3.95 8.65
CA TYR A 114 -1.07 5.38 8.38
C TYR A 114 -0.01 6.06 7.49
N GLN A 115 0.83 5.30 6.78
CA GLN A 115 1.85 5.84 5.89
C GLN A 115 1.58 5.42 4.45
N GLN A 116 1.71 6.35 3.50
CA GLN A 116 1.49 6.06 2.08
C GLN A 116 2.44 4.96 1.56
N ARG A 117 3.66 4.87 2.10
CA ARG A 117 4.63 3.80 1.77
C ARG A 117 4.11 2.39 2.10
N GLY A 118 3.24 2.26 3.11
CA GLY A 118 2.68 0.97 3.52
C GLY A 118 1.82 0.30 2.44
N TYR A 119 1.23 1.07 1.52
CA TYR A 119 0.39 0.56 0.43
C TYR A 119 0.79 1.05 -0.97
N ALA A 120 1.90 1.78 -1.11
CA ALA A 120 2.39 2.31 -2.38
C ALA A 120 2.68 1.22 -3.43
N LYS A 121 3.05 0.00 -3.01
CA LYS A 121 3.20 -1.16 -3.91
C LYS A 121 1.96 -1.47 -4.73
N TYR A 122 0.76 -1.29 -4.16
CA TYR A 122 -0.47 -1.51 -4.90
C TYR A 122 -0.68 -0.41 -5.95
N ALA A 123 -0.32 0.83 -5.64
CA ALA A 123 -0.34 1.92 -6.61
C ALA A 123 0.66 1.67 -7.76
N ASP A 124 1.85 1.17 -7.45
CA ASP A 124 2.82 0.77 -8.46
C ASP A 124 2.32 -0.39 -9.33
N ILE A 125 1.72 -1.43 -8.74
CA ILE A 125 1.12 -2.52 -9.52
C ILE A 125 0.03 -1.97 -10.45
N ALA A 126 -0.81 -1.04 -9.97
CA ALA A 126 -1.81 -0.39 -10.81
C ALA A 126 -1.19 0.43 -11.95
N ARG A 127 -0.08 1.16 -11.70
CA ARG A 127 0.64 1.93 -12.74
C ARG A 127 1.30 1.02 -13.79
N LEU A 128 1.89 -0.10 -13.36
CA LEU A 128 2.71 -0.96 -14.21
C LEU A 128 1.90 -2.03 -14.95
N PHE A 129 0.87 -2.58 -14.31
CA PHE A 129 0.08 -3.72 -14.81
C PHE A 129 -1.41 -3.40 -14.97
N GLY A 130 -1.84 -2.19 -14.59
CA GLY A 130 -3.23 -1.77 -14.62
C GLY A 130 -4.03 -2.27 -13.42
N TRP A 131 -5.15 -1.59 -13.13
CA TRP A 131 -6.08 -1.97 -12.06
C TRP A 131 -6.66 -3.37 -12.21
N GLN A 132 -6.67 -3.92 -13.43
CA GLN A 132 -7.19 -5.26 -13.67
C GLN A 132 -6.41 -6.34 -12.93
N ALA A 133 -5.09 -6.18 -12.76
CA ALA A 133 -4.27 -7.11 -11.99
C ALA A 133 -4.75 -7.20 -10.52
N LEU A 134 -4.97 -6.05 -9.89
CA LEU A 134 -5.45 -5.97 -8.50
C LEU A 134 -6.89 -6.45 -8.38
N LYS A 135 -7.77 -6.09 -9.32
CA LYS A 135 -9.15 -6.58 -9.35
C LYS A 135 -9.20 -8.11 -9.45
N ASN A 136 -8.39 -8.70 -10.33
CA ASN A 136 -8.31 -10.16 -10.47
C ASN A 136 -7.85 -10.81 -9.17
N PHE A 137 -6.82 -10.24 -8.54
CA PHE A 137 -6.30 -10.72 -7.27
C PHE A 137 -7.36 -10.69 -6.15
N PHE A 138 -7.93 -9.51 -5.87
CA PHE A 138 -8.90 -9.35 -4.79
C PHE A 138 -10.22 -10.10 -5.07
N TYR A 139 -10.62 -10.22 -6.34
CA TYR A 139 -11.75 -11.06 -6.69
C TYR A 139 -11.49 -12.52 -6.34
N GLN A 140 -10.32 -13.06 -6.71
CA GLN A 140 -9.96 -14.43 -6.39
C GLN A 140 -9.84 -14.65 -4.89
N GLU A 141 -9.28 -13.71 -4.12
CA GLU A 141 -9.26 -13.79 -2.65
C GLU A 141 -10.66 -13.98 -2.06
N ASN A 142 -11.64 -13.20 -2.54
CA ASN A 142 -13.02 -13.30 -2.07
C ASN A 142 -13.67 -14.63 -2.48
N VAL A 143 -13.40 -15.12 -3.70
CA VAL A 143 -13.89 -16.43 -4.16
C VAL A 143 -13.32 -17.55 -3.31
N ASP A 144 -12.01 -17.52 -3.04
CA ASP A 144 -11.32 -18.51 -2.23
C ASP A 144 -11.85 -18.52 -0.80
N PHE A 145 -11.99 -17.34 -0.18
CA PHE A 145 -12.58 -17.19 1.15
C PHE A 145 -14.01 -17.77 1.23
N ASN A 146 -14.88 -17.40 0.28
CA ASN A 146 -16.27 -17.90 0.24
C ASN A 146 -16.35 -19.42 0.00
N ALA A 147 -15.38 -20.00 -0.68
CA ALA A 147 -15.28 -21.44 -0.90
C ALA A 147 -14.72 -22.20 0.31
N GLY A 148 -14.35 -21.52 1.40
CA GLY A 148 -13.61 -22.13 2.51
C GLY A 148 -12.23 -22.64 2.07
N THR A 149 -11.64 -22.00 1.05
CA THR A 149 -10.29 -22.27 0.63
C THR A 149 -9.35 -21.59 1.60
N LEU A 150 -8.69 -22.39 2.44
CA LEU A 150 -7.75 -21.90 3.44
C LEU A 150 -6.76 -20.95 2.78
N THR A 151 -6.80 -19.70 3.22
CA THR A 151 -5.78 -18.71 2.91
C THR A 151 -4.69 -18.81 3.97
N CYS A 152 -3.50 -18.29 3.68
CA CYS A 152 -2.36 -18.29 4.60
C CYS A 152 -2.59 -17.51 5.91
N PHE A 153 -3.76 -16.88 6.05
CA PHE A 153 -4.19 -16.26 7.28
C PHE A 153 -4.63 -17.30 8.32
N GLU A 154 -5.15 -18.45 7.87
CA GLU A 154 -5.74 -19.48 8.73
C GLU A 154 -4.72 -20.59 9.08
N GLU A 155 -3.67 -20.76 8.27
CA GLU A 155 -2.60 -21.75 8.49
C GLU A 155 -1.22 -21.17 8.14
N ALA A 156 -0.17 -21.69 8.79
CA ALA A 156 1.20 -21.28 8.53
C ALA A 156 1.69 -21.65 7.12
N VAL A 157 1.17 -22.74 6.55
CA VAL A 157 1.48 -23.22 5.19
C VAL A 157 0.21 -23.21 4.37
N CYS A 158 0.26 -22.63 3.19
CA CYS A 158 -0.88 -22.45 2.31
C CYS A 158 -1.03 -23.63 1.35
N ARG A 159 -2.17 -23.72 0.66
CA ARG A 159 -2.45 -24.83 -0.28
C ARG A 159 -1.50 -24.90 -1.49
N ASP A 160 -0.81 -23.80 -1.80
CA ASP A 160 0.23 -23.75 -2.82
C ASP A 160 1.62 -24.19 -2.31
N GLY A 161 1.72 -24.62 -1.05
CA GLY A 161 2.95 -25.08 -0.41
C GLY A 161 3.89 -23.96 0.04
N LEU A 162 3.48 -22.69 -0.09
CA LEU A 162 4.22 -21.53 0.38
C LEU A 162 3.72 -21.10 1.77
N VAL A 163 4.44 -20.17 2.39
CA VAL A 163 4.05 -19.57 3.68
C VAL A 163 3.56 -18.14 3.46
N GLN A 164 2.62 -17.69 4.30
CA GLN A 164 2.16 -16.31 4.49
C GLN A 164 2.49 -15.30 3.35
N ALA A 165 3.62 -14.58 3.47
CA ALA A 165 4.01 -13.53 2.54
C ALA A 165 4.32 -14.08 1.15
N ASP A 166 5.01 -15.22 1.08
CA ASP A 166 5.40 -15.88 -0.17
C ASP A 166 4.18 -16.29 -1.00
N SER A 167 3.19 -16.93 -0.38
CA SER A 167 1.95 -17.32 -1.09
C SER A 167 1.20 -16.09 -1.59
N ARG A 168 1.12 -15.03 -0.78
CA ARG A 168 0.48 -13.79 -1.21
C ARG A 168 1.22 -13.17 -2.39
N ILE A 169 2.55 -13.08 -2.35
CA ILE A 169 3.38 -12.62 -3.48
C ILE A 169 3.10 -13.48 -4.71
N PHE A 170 3.13 -14.80 -4.57
CA PHE A 170 2.88 -15.72 -5.68
C PHE A 170 1.50 -15.52 -6.32
N ARG A 171 0.44 -15.40 -5.52
CA ARG A 171 -0.93 -15.19 -6.01
C ARG A 171 -1.10 -13.81 -6.66
N LEU A 172 -0.44 -12.79 -6.12
CA LEU A 172 -0.38 -11.44 -6.72
C LEU A 172 0.35 -11.48 -8.07
N SER A 173 1.48 -12.19 -8.16
CA SER A 173 2.26 -12.40 -9.39
C SER A 173 1.44 -13.11 -10.47
N LYS A 174 0.69 -14.16 -10.11
CA LYS A 174 -0.24 -14.81 -11.05
C LYS A 174 -1.31 -13.85 -11.58
N ALA A 175 -1.86 -13.00 -10.71
CA ALA A 175 -2.90 -12.05 -11.11
C ALA A 175 -2.38 -10.93 -12.02
N ALA A 176 -1.13 -10.52 -11.84
CA ALA A 176 -0.43 -9.58 -12.71
C ALA A 176 0.16 -10.23 -13.98
N GLY A 177 0.30 -11.55 -14.01
CA GLY A 177 0.95 -12.29 -15.10
C GLY A 177 2.46 -12.06 -15.18
N ALA A 178 3.09 -11.68 -14.07
CA ALA A 178 4.53 -11.37 -14.00
C ALA A 178 5.07 -11.62 -12.59
N ASP A 179 6.37 -11.92 -12.45
CA ASP A 179 6.99 -12.04 -11.14
C ASP A 179 7.07 -10.69 -10.42
N LEU A 180 6.19 -10.47 -9.44
CA LEU A 180 6.16 -9.26 -8.60
C LEU A 180 7.15 -9.30 -7.44
N THR A 181 7.85 -10.42 -7.19
CA THR A 181 8.73 -10.59 -6.02
C THR A 181 9.71 -9.43 -5.83
N PRO A 182 10.43 -8.94 -6.87
CA PRO A 182 11.38 -7.83 -6.69
C PRO A 182 10.70 -6.52 -6.31
N LEU A 183 9.49 -6.25 -6.82
CA LEU A 183 8.73 -5.04 -6.52
C LEU A 183 8.21 -5.07 -5.08
N ILE A 184 7.67 -6.22 -4.65
CA ILE A 184 7.15 -6.39 -3.28
C ILE A 184 8.29 -6.32 -2.26
N HIS A 185 9.44 -6.94 -2.58
CA HIS A 185 10.65 -6.82 -1.78
C HIS A 185 11.12 -5.37 -1.68
N PHE A 186 11.15 -4.63 -2.80
CA PHE A 186 11.50 -3.21 -2.75
C PHE A 186 10.61 -2.46 -1.77
N TRP A 187 9.30 -2.71 -1.76
CA TRP A 187 8.34 -2.08 -0.86
C TRP A 187 8.29 -2.70 0.56
N GLY A 188 9.41 -3.25 1.02
CA GLY A 188 9.62 -3.60 2.43
C GLY A 188 8.96 -4.90 2.90
N VAL A 189 8.43 -5.72 1.98
CA VAL A 189 7.90 -7.05 2.31
C VAL A 189 8.82 -8.10 1.73
N HIS A 190 9.67 -8.68 2.57
CA HIS A 190 10.64 -9.69 2.14
C HIS A 190 9.99 -11.08 2.13
N PRO A 191 10.37 -11.95 1.16
CA PRO A 191 9.97 -13.35 1.19
C PRO A 191 10.46 -14.05 2.46
N ASP A 192 9.63 -14.91 3.03
CA ASP A 192 9.97 -15.76 4.17
C ASP A 192 10.91 -16.90 3.72
N ASN A 193 10.63 -17.48 2.55
CA ASN A 193 11.46 -18.49 1.89
C ASN A 193 11.59 -18.18 0.40
N SER A 194 12.56 -17.31 0.08
CA SER A 194 12.85 -16.88 -1.29
C SER A 194 13.14 -18.03 -2.27
N THR A 195 13.65 -19.18 -1.80
CA THR A 195 13.93 -20.33 -2.67
C THR A 195 12.65 -21.04 -3.08
N ALA A 196 11.75 -21.31 -2.12
CA ALA A 196 10.46 -21.93 -2.42
C ALA A 196 9.58 -21.03 -3.30
N LEU A 197 9.56 -19.72 -3.00
CA LEU A 197 8.85 -18.74 -3.82
C LEU A 197 9.39 -18.71 -5.27
N ALA A 198 10.71 -18.64 -5.46
CA ALA A 198 11.31 -18.63 -6.80
C ALA A 198 11.00 -19.90 -7.61
N GLN A 199 10.96 -21.06 -6.94
CA GLN A 199 10.55 -22.32 -7.56
C GLN A 199 9.08 -22.28 -8.01
N ALA A 200 8.18 -21.77 -7.16
CA ALA A 200 6.77 -21.63 -7.49
C ALA A 200 6.52 -20.65 -8.66
N ILE A 201 7.20 -19.50 -8.66
CA ILE A 201 7.17 -18.51 -9.76
C ILE A 201 7.61 -19.16 -11.07
N THR A 202 8.75 -19.86 -11.05
CA THR A 202 9.30 -20.55 -12.24
C THR A 202 8.35 -21.65 -12.74
N ALA A 203 7.80 -22.45 -11.82
CA ALA A 203 6.87 -23.53 -12.16
C ALA A 203 5.55 -23.00 -12.76
N ALA A 204 5.13 -21.79 -12.38
CA ALA A 204 3.98 -21.11 -12.96
C ALA A 204 4.27 -20.45 -14.31
N GLY A 205 5.51 -20.51 -14.81
CA GLY A 205 5.91 -19.86 -16.06
C GLY A 205 5.84 -18.34 -16.00
N LEU A 206 6.02 -17.75 -14.82
CA LEU A 206 6.04 -16.30 -14.63
C LEU A 206 7.45 -15.79 -14.87
N ASP A 207 7.61 -14.98 -15.92
CA ASP A 207 8.90 -14.43 -16.31
C ASP A 207 9.33 -13.25 -15.42
N ASN A 208 10.64 -13.03 -15.36
CA ASN A 208 11.22 -11.80 -14.83
C ASN A 208 10.67 -10.59 -15.60
N SER A 209 10.05 -9.66 -14.88
CA SER A 209 9.46 -8.46 -15.50
C SER A 209 10.51 -7.38 -15.76
N THR A 210 10.76 -7.09 -17.05
CA THR A 210 11.60 -5.95 -17.45
C THR A 210 11.02 -4.63 -16.95
N ILE A 211 9.69 -4.49 -16.95
CA ILE A 211 9.01 -3.30 -16.44
C ILE A 211 9.29 -3.07 -14.96
N ILE A 212 9.31 -4.14 -14.14
CA ILE A 212 9.68 -4.04 -12.73
C ILE A 212 11.15 -3.69 -12.58
N ARG A 213 12.03 -4.38 -13.30
CA ARG A 213 13.47 -4.07 -13.29
C ARG A 213 13.72 -2.60 -13.60
N ASP A 214 13.10 -2.08 -14.66
CA ASP A 214 13.28 -0.69 -15.10
C ASP A 214 12.71 0.29 -14.07
N LYS A 215 11.60 -0.05 -13.41
CA LYS A 215 11.05 0.72 -12.27
C LYS A 215 12.02 0.73 -11.08
N LEU A 216 12.64 -0.39 -10.72
CA LEU A 216 13.61 -0.45 -9.62
C LEU A 216 14.89 0.32 -9.94
N VAL A 217 15.37 0.26 -11.19
CA VAL A 217 16.49 1.08 -11.67
C VAL A 217 16.15 2.57 -11.60
N TYR A 218 14.92 2.94 -11.97
CA TYR A 218 14.43 4.31 -11.84
C TYR A 218 14.41 4.75 -10.37
N TYR A 219 13.89 3.93 -9.45
CA TYR A 219 13.89 4.26 -8.02
C TYR A 219 15.29 4.47 -7.46
N ALA A 220 16.24 3.61 -7.81
CA ALA A 220 17.64 3.83 -7.45
C ALA A 220 18.18 5.17 -7.98
N GLY A 221 17.70 5.63 -9.14
CA GLY A 221 18.10 6.90 -9.76
C GLY A 221 17.51 8.16 -9.12
N ILE A 222 16.38 8.06 -8.40
CA ILE A 222 15.73 9.21 -7.74
C ILE A 222 16.02 9.30 -6.24
N ALA A 223 16.72 8.31 -5.68
CA ALA A 223 17.12 8.32 -4.27
C ALA A 223 18.01 9.54 -3.96
N PRO A 224 17.70 10.34 -2.92
CA PRO A 224 18.53 11.46 -2.51
C PRO A 224 19.94 11.00 -2.10
N THR A 225 20.96 11.58 -2.73
CA THR A 225 22.38 11.27 -2.48
C THR A 225 23.11 12.34 -1.66
N ASN A 226 22.43 13.45 -1.36
CA ASN A 226 22.98 14.56 -0.59
C ASN A 226 21.87 15.38 0.10
N ASN A 227 22.28 16.24 1.05
CA ASN A 227 21.36 17.04 1.85
C ASN A 227 20.50 18.02 1.01
N ALA A 228 21.00 18.51 -0.13
CA ALA A 228 20.21 19.41 -0.97
C ALA A 228 19.04 18.67 -1.63
N GLN A 229 19.29 17.46 -2.14
CA GLN A 229 18.25 16.59 -2.70
C GLN A 229 17.26 16.14 -1.62
N PHE A 230 17.74 15.77 -0.42
CA PHE A 230 16.88 15.45 0.71
C PHE A 230 15.94 16.61 1.07
N ASN A 231 16.50 17.83 1.22
CA ASN A 231 15.71 19.01 1.54
C ASN A 231 14.71 19.40 0.43
N THR A 232 15.06 19.14 -0.83
CA THR A 232 14.14 19.33 -1.95
C THR A 232 12.95 18.39 -1.83
N HIS A 233 13.20 17.11 -1.55
CA HIS A 233 12.12 16.14 -1.33
C HIS A 233 11.27 16.51 -0.09
N PHE A 234 11.89 16.92 1.03
CA PHE A 234 11.19 17.37 2.23
C PHE A 234 10.23 18.55 1.91
N GLU A 235 10.70 19.55 1.18
CA GLU A 235 9.87 20.69 0.76
C GLU A 235 8.71 20.27 -0.17
N THR A 236 8.92 19.28 -1.05
CA THR A 236 7.86 18.75 -1.92
C THR A 236 6.72 18.10 -1.12
N VAL A 237 7.06 17.23 -0.15
CA VAL A 237 6.07 16.43 0.57
C VAL A 237 5.48 17.17 1.77
N PHE A 238 6.26 18.07 2.38
CA PHE A 238 5.85 18.97 3.47
C PHE A 238 6.30 20.42 3.18
N PRO A 239 5.52 21.18 2.38
CA PRO A 239 5.86 22.56 2.04
C PRO A 239 6.08 23.44 3.28
N GLY A 240 7.15 24.24 3.24
CA GLY A 240 7.62 25.07 4.35
C GLY A 240 8.44 24.32 5.41
N ARG A 241 8.68 23.01 5.23
CA ARG A 241 9.49 22.13 6.11
C ARG A 241 9.19 22.36 7.60
N PRO A 242 7.98 21.96 8.05
CA PRO A 242 7.55 22.26 9.40
C PRO A 242 8.37 21.52 10.45
N ALA A 243 8.78 22.23 11.51
CA ALA A 243 9.56 21.67 12.61
C ALA A 243 8.72 20.94 13.69
N TYR A 244 7.49 20.54 13.37
CA TYR A 244 6.63 19.76 14.27
C TYR A 244 6.63 18.27 13.91
N GLY A 245 5.92 17.45 14.67
CA GLY A 245 5.72 16.03 14.38
C GLY A 245 6.48 15.11 15.33
N HIS A 246 6.15 13.83 15.27
CA HIS A 246 6.81 12.80 16.04
C HIS A 246 8.06 12.32 15.28
N PRO A 247 9.23 12.14 15.92
CA PRO A 247 10.46 11.76 15.23
C PRO A 247 10.35 10.44 14.47
N ASP A 248 9.51 9.52 14.92
CA ASP A 248 9.41 8.19 14.32
C ASP A 248 8.58 8.13 13.02
N TYR A 249 7.73 9.14 12.73
CA TYR A 249 6.80 9.07 11.59
C TYR A 249 6.34 10.42 11.04
N GLY A 250 5.83 10.39 9.81
CA GLY A 250 5.26 11.57 9.15
C GLY A 250 6.29 12.69 8.98
N VAL A 251 5.89 13.93 9.23
CA VAL A 251 6.76 15.11 9.09
C VAL A 251 7.92 15.12 10.09
N GLY A 252 7.74 14.56 11.28
CA GLY A 252 8.80 14.59 12.31
C GLY A 252 9.99 13.70 11.96
N TRP A 253 9.80 12.71 11.09
CA TRP A 253 10.88 11.88 10.57
C TRP A 253 11.89 12.67 9.70
N TYR A 254 11.46 13.79 9.12
CA TYR A 254 12.30 14.65 8.28
C TYR A 254 13.10 15.70 9.06
N ASN A 255 12.83 15.86 10.36
CA ASN A 255 13.42 16.86 11.26
C ASN A 255 14.58 16.27 12.07
#